data_AF-A0AAP2RXD4-F1
#
_entry.id   AF-A0AAP2RXD4-F1
#
_cell.length_a   1.000
_cell.length_b   1.000
_cell.length_c   1.000
_cell.angle_alpha   90.00
_cell.angle_beta   90.00
_cell.angle_gamma   90.00
#
_symmetry.space_group_name_H-M   'P 1'
#
loop_
_entity.id
_entity.type
_entity.pdbx_description
1 polymer ?
#
loop_
_entity_poly.entity_id
_entity_poly.type
_entity_poly.pdbx_seq_one_letter_code
_entity_poly.pdbx_strand_id
1 'polypeptide(L)'
;MQGNAVTIPVELGAPTYKIDLLYAVLYEAKPFTDAVLLLYYNGVYKILSPGENHYGVYVTKGHVDGGTWEMTFISLPHADWYDNVALHTLTFDKPAMTFGQQAYLPSDPNIPKQHGTFQMHPNDIVDPRDIAWDDLPHPR
;
A
#
# COMPACT_ATOMS: atom_id res chain seq x y z
N MET A 1 -19.00 -22.79 -17.84
CA MET A 1 -18.43 -22.05 -18.98
C MET A 1 -17.70 -20.85 -18.41
N GLN A 2 -16.36 -20.84 -18.42
CA GLN A 2 -15.60 -19.62 -18.15
C GLN A 2 -15.80 -18.74 -19.38
N GLY A 3 -16.55 -17.66 -19.25
CA GLY A 3 -16.57 -16.62 -20.28
C GLY A 3 -15.16 -16.09 -20.46
N ASN A 4 -14.77 -15.76 -21.69
CA ASN A 4 -13.47 -15.17 -21.95
C ASN A 4 -13.30 -13.92 -21.06
N ALA A 5 -12.18 -13.85 -20.34
CA ALA A 5 -11.84 -12.67 -19.54
C ALA A 5 -11.74 -11.45 -20.47
N VAL A 6 -12.35 -10.33 -20.05
CA VAL A 6 -12.25 -9.04 -20.75
C VAL A 6 -11.20 -8.21 -20.02
N THR A 7 -10.27 -7.64 -20.78
CA THR A 7 -9.26 -6.72 -20.24
C THR A 7 -9.80 -5.29 -20.21
N ILE A 8 -9.59 -4.60 -19.10
CA ILE A 8 -9.85 -3.16 -18.96
C ILE A 8 -8.51 -2.48 -18.69
N PRO A 9 -8.05 -1.53 -19.54
CA PRO A 9 -6.84 -0.78 -19.25
C PRO A 9 -7.09 0.20 -18.10
N VAL A 10 -6.12 0.31 -17.18
CA VAL A 10 -6.08 1.30 -16.12
C VAL A 10 -4.79 2.07 -16.26
N GLU A 11 -4.90 3.39 -16.47
CA GLU A 11 -3.74 4.28 -16.55
C GLU A 11 -3.26 4.67 -15.15
N LEU A 12 -1.96 4.94 -15.00
CA LEU A 12 -1.44 5.61 -13.81
C LEU A 12 -1.67 7.12 -13.93
N GLY A 13 -2.19 7.72 -12.86
CA GLY A 13 -2.30 9.17 -12.76
C GLY A 13 -0.93 9.83 -12.58
N ALA A 14 -0.92 11.16 -12.41
CA ALA A 14 0.30 11.86 -12.02
C ALA A 14 0.79 11.38 -10.65
N PRO A 15 2.11 11.19 -10.44
CA PRO A 15 2.69 10.90 -9.13
C PRO A 15 2.26 11.92 -8.07
N THR A 16 1.99 11.47 -6.84
CA THR A 16 1.62 12.36 -5.72
C THR A 16 2.58 12.19 -4.54
N TYR A 17 2.36 11.18 -3.70
CA TYR A 17 3.11 10.95 -2.48
C TYR A 17 3.79 9.58 -2.48
N LYS A 18 4.99 9.55 -1.92
CA LYS A 18 5.69 8.34 -1.51
C LYS A 18 5.55 8.24 0.01
N ILE A 19 5.05 7.12 0.53
CA ILE A 19 4.94 6.88 1.97
C ILE A 19 5.85 5.71 2.33
N ASP A 20 6.80 5.98 3.21
CA ASP A 20 7.73 5.00 3.76
C ASP A 20 7.17 4.54 5.11
N LEU A 21 6.91 3.23 5.23
CA LEU A 21 6.37 2.61 6.44
C LEU A 21 7.46 1.80 7.12
N LEU A 22 7.58 1.95 8.44
CA LEU A 22 8.42 1.12 9.29
C LEU A 22 7.57 0.52 10.40
N TYR A 23 7.28 -0.77 10.30
CA TYR A 23 6.40 -1.50 11.22
C TYR A 23 7.13 -1.85 12.52
N ALA A 24 6.49 -1.57 13.65
CA ALA A 24 6.91 -2.00 14.98
C ALA A 24 6.18 -3.28 15.44
N VAL A 25 4.96 -3.50 14.96
CA VAL A 25 4.18 -4.73 15.17
C VAL A 25 3.78 -5.29 13.81
N LEU A 26 4.17 -6.55 13.58
CA LEU A 26 4.06 -7.26 12.30
C LEU A 26 2.95 -8.31 12.33
N TYR A 27 2.51 -8.70 11.14
CA TYR A 27 1.79 -9.97 10.93
C TYR A 27 2.80 -11.09 10.74
N GLU A 28 2.73 -12.15 11.54
CA GLU A 28 3.73 -13.24 11.56
C GLU A 28 3.93 -13.89 10.18
N ALA A 29 2.87 -14.01 9.37
CA ALA A 29 2.95 -14.63 8.05
C ALA A 29 3.61 -13.71 6.99
N LYS A 30 3.72 -12.40 7.26
CA LYS A 30 4.41 -11.43 6.40
C LYS A 30 5.32 -10.52 7.25
N PRO A 31 6.48 -11.03 7.69
CA PRO A 31 7.35 -10.32 8.64
C PRO A 31 8.26 -9.31 7.92
N PHE A 32 7.69 -8.44 7.09
CA PHE A 32 8.42 -7.36 6.42
C PHE A 32 8.35 -6.11 7.29
N THR A 33 9.50 -5.68 7.79
CA THR A 33 9.62 -4.51 8.68
C THR A 33 9.31 -3.20 8.00
N ASP A 34 9.40 -3.16 6.68
CA ASP A 34 9.41 -1.95 5.90
C ASP A 34 8.69 -2.12 4.57
N ALA A 35 7.99 -1.07 4.16
CA ALA A 35 7.28 -1.01 2.91
C ALA A 35 7.25 0.42 2.37
N VAL A 36 7.20 0.55 1.05
CA VAL A 36 7.05 1.82 0.34
C VAL A 36 5.75 1.80 -0.44
N LEU A 37 4.93 2.83 -0.26
CA LEU A 37 3.74 3.10 -1.07
C LEU A 37 4.05 4.23 -2.05
N LEU A 38 3.89 3.97 -3.34
CA LEU A 38 3.92 4.98 -4.41
C LEU A 38 2.48 5.30 -4.80
N LEU A 39 2.03 6.53 -4.53
CA LEU A 39 0.67 6.97 -4.80
C LEU A 39 0.58 7.81 -6.08
N TYR A 40 -0.57 7.68 -6.75
CA TYR A 40 -0.90 8.38 -7.99
C TYR A 40 -2.27 9.07 -7.87
N TYR A 41 -2.42 10.24 -8.50
CA TYR A 41 -3.57 11.15 -8.31
C TYR A 41 -4.93 10.52 -8.61
N ASN A 42 -4.99 9.54 -9.50
CA ASN A 42 -6.21 8.85 -9.87
C ASN A 42 -6.58 7.68 -8.93
N GLY A 43 -5.93 7.58 -7.77
CA GLY A 43 -6.22 6.55 -6.77
C GLY A 43 -5.54 5.21 -7.04
N VAL A 44 -4.61 5.11 -7.99
CA VAL A 44 -3.78 3.91 -8.14
C VAL A 44 -2.57 4.01 -7.21
N TYR A 45 -2.13 2.88 -6.67
CA TYR A 45 -0.87 2.79 -5.94
C TYR A 45 -0.04 1.59 -6.37
N LYS A 46 1.25 1.63 -6.05
CA LYS A 46 2.14 0.48 -6.02
C LYS A 46 2.72 0.35 -4.61
N ILE A 47 2.76 -0.88 -4.09
CA ILE A 47 3.49 -1.19 -2.86
C ILE A 47 4.72 -2.03 -3.17
N LEU A 48 5.81 -1.71 -2.46
CA LEU A 48 7.08 -2.41 -2.54
C LEU A 48 7.55 -2.77 -1.13
N SER A 49 7.95 -4.01 -0.93
CA SER A 49 8.67 -4.53 0.25
C SER A 49 9.55 -5.70 -0.19
N PRO A 50 10.44 -6.27 0.65
CA PRO A 50 11.31 -7.40 0.25
C PRO A 50 10.58 -8.61 -0.36
N GLY A 51 9.28 -8.77 -0.10
CA GLY A 51 8.45 -9.83 -0.69
C GLY A 51 7.14 -9.35 -1.33
N GLU A 52 6.92 -8.05 -1.47
CA GLU A 52 5.72 -7.51 -2.11
C GLU A 52 6.07 -6.57 -3.25
N ASN A 53 5.42 -6.80 -4.40
CA ASN A 53 5.49 -5.92 -5.56
C ASN A 53 4.18 -6.04 -6.33
N HIS A 54 3.19 -5.23 -5.94
CA HIS A 54 1.89 -5.26 -6.59
C HIS A 54 1.22 -3.90 -6.61
N TYR A 55 0.24 -3.78 -7.51
CA TYR A 55 -0.58 -2.60 -7.67
C TYR A 55 -1.91 -2.76 -6.95
N GLY A 56 -2.58 -1.64 -6.72
CA GLY A 56 -3.94 -1.61 -6.24
C GLY A 56 -4.56 -0.24 -6.41
N VAL A 57 -5.73 -0.06 -5.82
CA VAL A 57 -6.42 1.22 -5.73
C VAL A 57 -6.57 1.66 -4.29
N TYR A 58 -6.66 2.96 -4.05
CA TYR A 58 -6.86 3.52 -2.73
C TYR A 58 -7.89 4.63 -2.71
N VAL A 59 -8.44 4.86 -1.53
CA VAL A 59 -9.26 6.04 -1.22
C VAL A 59 -8.77 6.66 0.08
N THR A 60 -8.79 7.99 0.13
CA THR A 60 -8.44 8.76 1.32
C THR A 60 -9.68 9.32 1.99
N LYS A 61 -9.80 9.14 3.30
CA LYS A 61 -10.80 9.77 4.14
C LYS A 61 -10.10 10.84 4.99
N GLY A 62 -10.54 12.09 4.81
CA GLY A 62 -9.86 13.26 5.37
C GLY A 62 -8.91 13.89 4.35
N HIS A 63 -7.84 14.53 4.83
CA HIS A 63 -6.86 15.21 3.99
C HIS A 63 -5.45 14.86 4.47
N VAL A 64 -4.52 14.59 3.55
CA VAL A 64 -3.14 14.21 3.85
C VAL A 64 -2.35 15.31 4.58
N ASP A 65 -2.73 16.58 4.35
CA ASP A 65 -2.21 17.71 5.12
C ASP A 65 -2.94 17.95 6.45
N GLY A 66 -3.99 17.18 6.72
CA GLY A 66 -4.64 17.15 8.03
C GLY A 66 -3.72 16.50 9.08
N GLY A 67 -3.97 16.80 10.36
CA GLY A 67 -3.22 16.17 11.45
C GLY A 67 -3.38 14.65 11.48
N THR A 68 -4.58 14.15 11.19
CA THR A 68 -4.88 12.72 11.05
C THR A 68 -5.70 12.46 9.80
N TRP A 69 -5.44 11.34 9.14
CA TRP A 69 -6.26 10.87 8.01
C TRP A 69 -6.23 9.35 7.92
N GLU A 70 -7.15 8.81 7.12
CA GLU A 70 -7.26 7.38 6.88
C GLU A 70 -7.14 7.10 5.38
N MET A 71 -6.51 5.99 5.04
CA MET A 71 -6.45 5.48 3.67
C MET A 71 -6.85 4.02 3.66
N THR A 72 -7.74 3.66 2.74
CA THR A 72 -8.06 2.26 2.46
C THR A 72 -7.47 1.88 1.13
N PHE A 73 -6.64 0.85 1.13
CA PHE A 73 -5.99 0.25 -0.02
C PHE A 73 -6.67 -1.08 -0.33
N ILE A 74 -6.92 -1.33 -1.60
CA ILE A 74 -7.41 -2.60 -2.13
C ILE A 74 -6.43 -3.03 -3.22
N SER A 75 -5.75 -4.15 -3.02
CA SER A 75 -4.82 -4.66 -4.03
C SER A 75 -5.57 -5.07 -5.29
N LEU A 76 -4.90 -5.05 -6.45
CA LEU A 76 -5.34 -5.89 -7.56
C LEU A 76 -5.18 -7.37 -7.20
N PRO A 77 -5.91 -8.27 -7.87
CA PRO A 77 -5.74 -9.70 -7.66
C PRO A 77 -4.29 -10.14 -7.80
N HIS A 78 -3.80 -10.90 -6.83
CA HIS A 78 -2.41 -11.39 -6.80
C HIS A 78 -2.33 -12.77 -6.17
N ALA A 79 -1.33 -13.56 -6.54
CA ALA A 79 -1.12 -14.91 -6.03
C ALA A 79 -0.92 -14.93 -4.50
N ASP A 80 -0.24 -13.90 -3.95
CA ASP A 80 -0.08 -13.72 -2.50
C ASP A 80 -1.41 -13.64 -1.74
N TRP A 81 -2.49 -13.31 -2.46
CA TRP A 81 -3.84 -13.08 -1.96
C TRP A 81 -4.82 -14.11 -2.51
N TYR A 82 -4.36 -15.31 -2.89
CA TYR A 82 -5.18 -16.41 -3.42
C TYR A 82 -5.93 -16.03 -4.70
N ASP A 83 -5.23 -15.32 -5.58
CA ASP A 83 -5.76 -14.77 -6.83
C ASP A 83 -6.97 -13.84 -6.59
N ASN A 84 -7.00 -13.20 -5.42
CA ASN A 84 -8.04 -12.29 -4.97
C ASN A 84 -7.41 -10.99 -4.43
N VAL A 85 -8.21 -10.09 -3.88
CA VAL A 85 -7.75 -8.79 -3.36
C VAL A 85 -7.49 -8.84 -1.86
N ALA A 86 -6.53 -8.04 -1.41
CA ALA A 86 -6.32 -7.72 0.00
C ALA A 86 -6.88 -6.33 0.30
N LEU A 87 -7.44 -6.13 1.50
CA LEU A 87 -7.85 -4.82 1.99
C LEU A 87 -6.98 -4.41 3.16
N HIS A 88 -6.42 -3.20 3.10
CA HIS A 88 -5.66 -2.59 4.18
C HIS A 88 -6.24 -1.22 4.48
N THR A 89 -6.63 -0.99 5.74
CA THR A 89 -6.99 0.34 6.21
C THR A 89 -5.88 0.84 7.11
N LEU A 90 -5.25 1.95 6.70
CA LEU A 90 -4.21 2.63 7.45
C LEU A 90 -4.75 3.94 8.01
N THR A 91 -4.48 4.20 9.28
CA THR A 91 -4.73 5.49 9.92
C THR A 91 -3.39 6.14 10.22
N PHE A 92 -3.22 7.39 9.81
CA PHE A 92 -1.99 8.15 9.98
C PHE A 92 -2.18 9.29 10.98
N ASP A 93 -1.17 9.51 11.83
CA ASP A 93 -1.05 10.63 12.76
C ASP A 93 0.24 11.40 12.43
N LYS A 94 0.09 12.55 11.77
CA LYS A 94 1.22 13.40 11.33
C LYS A 94 1.99 14.00 12.50
N PRO A 95 1.35 14.58 13.53
CA PRO A 95 2.08 15.08 14.69
C PRO A 95 2.95 14.03 15.38
N ALA A 96 2.47 12.79 15.49
CA ALA A 96 3.20 11.69 16.12
C ALA A 96 4.14 10.95 15.15
N MET A 97 3.99 11.16 13.84
CA MET A 97 4.67 10.39 12.78
C MET A 97 4.42 8.88 12.89
N THR A 98 3.20 8.49 13.29
CA THR A 98 2.82 7.08 13.48
C THR A 98 1.68 6.68 12.56
N PHE A 99 1.60 5.38 12.28
CA PHE A 99 0.45 4.80 11.60
C PHE A 99 -0.02 3.53 12.32
N GLY A 100 -1.31 3.26 12.19
CA GLY A 100 -1.92 1.97 12.51
C GLY A 100 -2.46 1.33 11.24
N GLN A 101 -2.52 0.00 11.20
CA GLN A 101 -3.04 -0.77 10.08
C GLN A 101 -3.96 -1.89 10.56
N GLN A 102 -5.10 -2.03 9.90
CA GLN A 102 -5.92 -3.23 9.92
C GLN A 102 -5.94 -3.84 8.52
N ALA A 103 -5.54 -5.10 8.41
CA ALA A 103 -5.58 -5.84 7.15
C ALA A 103 -6.71 -6.88 7.18
N TYR A 104 -7.19 -7.23 6.00
CA TYR A 104 -8.12 -8.33 5.75
C TYR A 104 -7.65 -9.11 4.53
N LEU A 105 -7.49 -10.41 4.70
CA LEU A 105 -7.24 -11.35 3.62
C LEU A 105 -8.38 -12.36 3.55
N PRO A 106 -8.74 -12.87 2.35
CA PRO A 106 -9.74 -13.93 2.24
C PRO A 106 -9.43 -15.18 3.06
N SER A 107 -8.15 -15.50 3.26
CA SER A 107 -7.70 -16.65 4.05
C SER A 107 -7.55 -16.39 5.54
N ASP A 108 -7.41 -15.12 5.94
CA ASP A 108 -7.23 -14.71 7.33
C ASP A 108 -8.05 -13.44 7.62
N PRO A 109 -9.28 -13.61 8.13
CA PRO A 109 -10.14 -12.49 8.46
C PRO A 109 -9.75 -11.80 9.78
N ASN A 110 -8.83 -12.36 10.57
CA ASN A 110 -8.55 -11.93 11.95
C ASN A 110 -7.09 -11.47 12.14
N ILE A 111 -6.50 -10.88 11.10
CA ILE A 111 -5.13 -10.35 11.17
C ILE A 111 -5.04 -9.33 12.31
N PRO A 112 -4.11 -9.51 13.27
CA PRO A 112 -3.90 -8.56 14.35
C PRO A 112 -3.60 -7.16 13.82
N LYS A 113 -3.98 -6.14 14.62
CA LYS A 113 -3.62 -4.75 14.31
C LYS A 113 -2.11 -4.61 14.28
N GLN A 114 -1.64 -3.94 13.24
CA GLN A 114 -0.24 -3.59 13.04
C GLN A 114 -0.06 -2.09 13.27
N HIS A 115 1.15 -1.65 13.60
CA HIS A 115 1.45 -0.23 13.73
C HIS A 115 2.94 0.02 13.56
N GLY A 116 3.28 1.29 13.36
CA GLY A 116 4.66 1.70 13.14
C GLY A 116 4.81 3.21 13.02
N THR A 117 5.93 3.62 12.46
CA THR A 117 6.22 5.00 12.07
C THR A 117 6.15 5.15 10.57
N PHE A 118 5.92 6.37 10.09
CA PHE A 118 5.95 6.64 8.66
C PHE A 118 6.74 7.91 8.34
N GLN A 119 7.21 7.99 7.09
CA GLN A 119 7.65 9.24 6.48
C GLN A 119 6.88 9.43 5.17
N MET A 120 6.73 10.68 4.75
CA MET A 120 6.01 11.02 3.53
C MET A 120 6.80 12.04 2.72
N HIS A 121 6.93 11.75 1.43
CA HIS A 121 7.73 12.51 0.47
C HIS A 121 6.90 12.76 -0.80
N PRO A 122 7.29 13.73 -1.64
CA PRO A 122 6.85 13.74 -3.02
C PRO A 122 7.18 12.41 -3.72
N ASN A 123 6.25 11.88 -4.49
CA ASN A 123 6.53 10.79 -5.43
C ASN A 123 6.92 11.42 -6.77
N ASP A 124 8.16 11.20 -7.21
CA ASP A 124 8.66 11.68 -8.50
C ASP A 124 8.73 10.56 -9.57
N ILE A 125 8.22 9.36 -9.26
CA ILE A 125 8.29 8.18 -10.13
C ILE A 125 7.08 8.14 -11.07
N VAL A 126 7.26 8.62 -12.29
CA VAL A 126 6.23 8.63 -13.35
C VAL A 126 5.91 7.22 -13.85
N ASP A 127 6.94 6.39 -14.09
CA ASP A 127 6.78 5.01 -14.54
C ASP A 127 7.37 4.04 -13.53
N PRO A 128 6.54 3.39 -12.70
CA PRO A 128 7.01 2.49 -11.66
C PRO A 128 7.16 1.04 -12.15
N ARG A 129 6.92 0.72 -13.44
CA ARG A 129 6.80 -0.68 -13.89
C ARG A 129 8.05 -1.50 -13.62
N ASP A 130 9.20 -0.92 -13.89
CA ASP A 130 10.50 -1.59 -13.72
C ASP A 130 11.13 -1.32 -12.34
N ILE A 131 10.46 -0.54 -11.47
CA ILE A 131 10.94 -0.26 -10.12
C ILE A 131 10.63 -1.45 -9.21
N ALA A 132 11.67 -2.00 -8.59
CA ALA A 132 11.60 -3.02 -7.55
C ALA A 132 12.02 -2.45 -6.19
N TRP A 133 11.91 -3.29 -5.16
CA TRP A 133 12.26 -2.93 -3.79
C TRP A 133 13.70 -2.40 -3.64
N ASP A 134 14.66 -3.04 -4.30
CA ASP A 134 16.08 -2.70 -4.18
C ASP A 134 16.48 -1.41 -4.93
N ASP A 135 15.58 -0.88 -5.77
CA ASP A 135 15.83 0.36 -6.52
C ASP A 135 15.53 1.63 -5.69
N LEU A 136 14.87 1.48 -4.53
CA LEU A 136 14.47 2.60 -3.70
C LEU A 136 15.28 2.68 -2.41
N PRO A 137 15.51 3.89 -1.86
CA PRO A 137 16.01 4.03 -0.50
C PRO A 137 15.05 3.35 0.48
N HIS A 138 15.59 2.47 1.32
CA HIS A 138 14.80 1.75 2.31
C HIS A 138 14.46 2.63 3.52
N PRO A 139 13.24 2.50 4.08
CA PRO A 139 12.86 3.15 5.33
C PRO A 139 13.88 2.83 6.44
N ARG A 140 14.20 3.82 7.27
CA ARG A 140 15.10 3.66 8.43
C ARG A 140 14.50 4.24 9.69
#